data_AF-A0A9P9JJP5-F1
#
_entry.id   AF-A0A9P9JJP5-F1
#
_cell.length_a   1.000
_cell.length_b   1.000
_cell.length_c   1.000
_cell.angle_alpha   90.00
_cell.angle_beta   90.00
_cell.angle_gamma   90.00
#
_symmetry.space_group_name_H-M   'P 1'
#
loop_
_entity.id
_entity.type
_entity.pdbx_description
1 polymer ?
#
loop_
_entity_poly.entity_id
_entity_poly.type
_entity_poly.pdbx_seq_one_letter_code
_entity_poly.pdbx_strand_id
1 'polypeptide(L)'
;MIPYPKVLGHEGSGIVVKVGSSVTAARAGDSVLLSFQSCQSCQSCKDQHPAFCAKFAETNYGGEDHVYASASTDTENNFRGAFFGQSSFAELAVAKESSVVNVSHLIKDEEELKIFAPLGCGFQTGAGTVDNVAAATNKDTVVVLGLGGVGLVSIMAAKLKNCKAIIGVDRLPGRLELAKELGATHVINTSDKDVDVAKEIAAITDGNGSSVTIDTTGNMDLIRAGMEFTGSRGQLIFVGVPPPDALLNVHIITFLQTGKTIRGSIEGDATPSKYIPQMIQWYREGKLPIDKLIKFY
;
A
#
# COMPACT_ATOMS: atom_id res chain seq x y z
N MET A 1 19.88 -6.69 6.00
CA MET A 1 19.86 -7.73 4.94
C MET A 1 18.85 -8.78 5.36
N ILE A 2 17.92 -9.18 4.49
CA ILE A 2 16.93 -10.23 4.79
C ILE A 2 17.66 -11.59 4.70
N PRO A 3 17.74 -12.38 5.79
CA PRO A 3 18.44 -13.66 5.76
C PRO A 3 17.66 -14.69 4.90
N TYR A 4 18.41 -15.44 4.09
CA TYR A 4 17.94 -16.53 3.22
C TYR A 4 18.56 -17.87 3.65
N PRO A 5 17.93 -19.02 3.37
CA PRO A 5 16.68 -19.20 2.60
C PRO A 5 15.40 -18.92 3.42
N LYS A 6 14.36 -18.41 2.75
CA LYS A 6 13.11 -17.94 3.39
C LYS A 6 11.90 -18.10 2.46
N VAL A 7 10.76 -18.53 3.01
CA VAL A 7 9.46 -18.48 2.33
C VAL A 7 8.90 -17.07 2.42
N LEU A 8 8.59 -16.45 1.28
CA LEU A 8 8.03 -15.09 1.19
C LEU A 8 6.49 -15.13 1.07
N GLY A 9 5.91 -14.09 0.48
CA GLY A 9 4.47 -13.90 0.38
C GLY A 9 3.92 -13.08 1.54
N HIS A 10 3.16 -12.02 1.22
CA HIS A 10 2.65 -11.06 2.20
C HIS A 10 1.26 -10.50 1.84
N GLU A 11 0.59 -11.11 0.87
CA GLU A 11 -0.79 -10.80 0.46
C GLU A 11 -1.58 -12.10 0.45
N GLY A 12 -1.65 -12.75 1.61
CA GLY A 12 -2.30 -14.05 1.78
C GLY A 12 -3.79 -13.95 2.08
N SER A 13 -4.53 -14.97 1.68
CA SER A 13 -5.91 -15.20 2.08
C SER A 13 -6.15 -16.70 2.23
N GLY A 14 -7.14 -17.09 3.03
CA GLY A 14 -7.46 -18.51 3.16
C GLY A 14 -8.42 -18.82 4.30
N ILE A 15 -8.54 -20.11 4.60
CA ILE A 15 -9.37 -20.65 5.68
C ILE A 15 -8.47 -21.09 6.82
N VAL A 16 -8.81 -20.69 8.04
CA VAL A 16 -8.07 -21.08 9.24
C VAL A 16 -8.24 -22.57 9.50
N VAL A 17 -7.13 -23.32 9.51
CA VAL A 17 -7.15 -24.76 9.81
C VAL A 17 -7.03 -25.03 11.31
N LYS A 18 -6.18 -24.27 12.01
CA LYS A 18 -5.90 -24.43 13.44
C LYS A 18 -5.44 -23.10 14.04
N VAL A 19 -5.71 -22.89 15.32
CA VAL A 19 -5.26 -21.71 16.07
C VAL A 19 -4.50 -22.11 17.34
N GLY A 20 -3.61 -21.23 17.80
CA GLY A 20 -2.95 -21.36 19.10
C GLY A 20 -3.94 -21.13 20.26
N SER A 21 -3.61 -21.61 21.45
CA SER A 21 -4.52 -21.57 22.62
C SER A 21 -4.93 -20.16 23.07
N SER A 22 -4.10 -19.16 22.77
CA SER A 22 -4.34 -17.76 23.15
C SER A 22 -4.91 -16.90 22.03
N VAL A 23 -5.15 -17.47 20.85
CA VAL A 23 -5.66 -16.73 19.69
C VAL A 23 -7.15 -16.45 19.87
N THR A 24 -7.53 -15.21 19.62
CA THR A 24 -8.90 -14.68 19.71
C THR A 24 -9.38 -14.06 18.42
N ALA A 25 -8.48 -13.65 17.51
CA ALA A 25 -8.85 -12.99 16.25
C ALA A 25 -9.59 -13.91 15.26
N ALA A 26 -9.43 -15.23 15.36
CA ALA A 26 -10.09 -16.21 14.48
C ALA A 26 -10.16 -17.60 15.14
N ARG A 27 -10.93 -18.51 14.52
CA ARG A 27 -11.01 -19.94 14.86
C ARG A 27 -10.98 -20.80 13.60
N ALA A 28 -10.82 -22.11 13.77
CA ALA A 28 -10.86 -23.06 12.65
C ALA A 28 -12.16 -22.90 11.84
N GLY A 29 -12.04 -22.90 10.50
CA GLY A 29 -13.12 -22.68 9.55
C GLY A 29 -13.38 -21.21 9.20
N ASP A 30 -12.81 -20.24 9.92
CA ASP A 30 -12.96 -18.83 9.56
C ASP A 30 -12.18 -18.47 8.30
N SER A 31 -12.74 -17.56 7.50
CA SER A 31 -12.09 -16.99 6.33
C SER A 31 -11.33 -15.73 6.73
N VAL A 32 -10.06 -15.65 6.33
CA VAL A 32 -9.14 -14.60 6.75
C VAL A 32 -8.37 -14.00 5.57
N LEU A 33 -8.08 -12.71 5.70
CA LEU A 33 -7.07 -12.01 4.90
C LEU A 33 -5.85 -11.74 5.79
N LEU A 34 -4.66 -11.79 5.22
CA LEU A 34 -3.40 -11.61 5.93
C LEU A 34 -2.76 -10.28 5.55
N SER A 35 -2.50 -9.45 6.55
CA SER A 35 -1.81 -8.15 6.42
C SER A 35 -0.42 -8.21 7.07
N PHE A 36 0.08 -7.09 7.59
CA PHE A 36 1.36 -6.98 8.27
C PHE A 36 1.26 -7.27 9.77
N GLN A 37 2.36 -7.69 10.37
CA GLN A 37 2.48 -7.93 11.80
C GLN A 37 2.83 -6.64 12.55
N SER A 38 2.29 -6.48 13.77
CA SER A 38 2.71 -5.46 14.72
C SER A 38 2.84 -6.04 16.13
N CYS A 39 3.59 -5.39 17.03
CA CYS A 39 3.82 -5.91 18.39
C CYS A 39 2.66 -5.63 19.36
N GLN A 40 1.66 -4.85 18.94
CA GLN A 40 0.45 -4.47 19.69
C GLN A 40 0.66 -3.78 21.06
N SER A 41 1.90 -3.45 21.43
CA SER A 41 2.25 -3.02 22.79
C SER A 41 3.15 -1.78 22.85
N CYS A 42 3.86 -1.45 21.78
CA CYS A 42 4.65 -0.22 21.69
C CYS A 42 3.74 1.02 21.57
N GLN A 43 4.30 2.21 21.77
CA GLN A 43 3.56 3.46 21.75
C GLN A 43 2.80 3.66 20.43
N SER A 44 3.45 3.50 19.27
CA SER A 44 2.77 3.61 17.97
C SER A 44 1.57 2.67 17.84
N CYS A 45 1.69 1.42 18.32
CA CYS A 45 0.56 0.48 18.28
C CYS A 45 -0.58 0.92 19.20
N LYS A 46 -0.27 1.43 20.41
CA LYS A 46 -1.27 1.95 21.35
C LYS A 46 -1.99 3.18 20.81
N ASP A 47 -1.27 4.01 20.05
CA ASP A 47 -1.79 5.21 19.38
C ASP A 47 -2.50 4.89 18.05
N GLN A 48 -2.74 3.61 17.74
CA GLN A 48 -3.43 3.15 16.51
C GLN A 48 -2.66 3.42 15.21
N HIS A 49 -1.33 3.46 15.29
CA HIS A 49 -0.40 3.53 14.15
C HIS A 49 0.45 2.25 14.06
N PRO A 50 -0.17 1.06 13.83
CA PRO A 50 0.55 -0.21 13.84
C PRO A 50 1.58 -0.33 12.70
N ALA A 51 1.41 0.42 11.60
CA ALA A 51 2.38 0.50 10.50
C ALA A 51 3.74 1.09 10.93
N PHE A 52 3.74 1.91 11.99
CA PHE A 52 4.95 2.48 12.60
C PHE A 52 5.35 1.75 13.88
N CYS A 53 5.00 0.47 14.00
CA CYS A 53 5.42 -0.39 15.09
C CYS A 53 6.94 -0.35 15.29
N ALA A 54 7.40 -0.19 16.54
CA ALA A 54 8.84 -0.16 16.87
C ALA A 54 9.58 -1.45 16.48
N LYS A 55 8.86 -2.56 16.30
CA LYS A 55 9.38 -3.85 15.84
C LYS A 55 9.08 -4.16 14.37
N PHE A 56 8.54 -3.22 13.59
CA PHE A 56 8.01 -3.49 12.25
C PHE A 56 9.02 -4.21 11.35
N ALA A 57 10.26 -3.71 11.29
CA ALA A 57 11.29 -4.30 10.45
C ALA A 57 11.70 -5.72 10.92
N GLU A 58 11.79 -5.93 12.23
CA GLU A 58 12.08 -7.23 12.84
C GLU A 58 11.00 -8.24 12.50
N THR A 59 9.73 -7.89 12.73
CA THR A 59 8.60 -8.81 12.59
C THR A 59 8.20 -9.07 11.14
N ASN A 60 8.34 -8.07 10.25
CA ASN A 60 7.87 -8.21 8.87
C ASN A 60 8.98 -8.61 7.89
N TYR A 61 10.22 -8.16 8.10
CA TYR A 61 11.33 -8.48 7.18
C TYR A 61 12.28 -9.55 7.76
N GLY A 62 12.49 -9.56 9.07
CA GLY A 62 13.39 -10.49 9.76
C GLY A 62 12.94 -11.95 9.64
N GLY A 63 11.65 -12.20 9.89
CA GLY A 63 11.06 -13.53 9.89
C GLY A 63 11.62 -14.45 10.99
N GLU A 64 11.04 -15.62 11.15
CA GLU A 64 11.40 -16.59 12.19
C GLU A 64 12.16 -17.78 11.59
N ASP A 65 13.08 -18.36 12.37
CA ASP A 65 13.80 -19.59 12.00
C ASP A 65 12.92 -20.83 12.20
N HIS A 66 13.19 -21.90 11.46
CA HIS A 66 12.54 -23.21 11.62
C HIS A 66 11.01 -23.19 11.51
N VAL A 67 10.47 -22.34 10.62
CA VAL A 67 9.00 -22.26 10.38
C VAL A 67 8.54 -23.33 9.39
N TYR A 68 9.35 -23.63 8.37
CA TYR A 68 9.03 -24.61 7.34
C TYR A 68 10.13 -25.66 7.22
N ALA A 69 9.75 -26.88 6.82
CA ALA A 69 10.68 -27.96 6.53
C ALA A 69 10.43 -28.51 5.10
N SER A 70 11.50 -28.95 4.43
CA SER A 70 11.36 -29.66 3.15
C SER A 70 10.81 -31.07 3.36
N ALA A 71 9.85 -31.49 2.56
CA ALA A 71 9.39 -32.87 2.52
C ALA A 71 10.38 -33.83 1.83
N SER A 72 11.36 -33.31 1.08
CA SER A 72 12.19 -34.09 0.15
C SER A 72 13.65 -34.32 0.60
N THR A 73 14.07 -33.81 1.76
CA THR A 73 15.45 -33.96 2.23
C THR A 73 15.47 -34.50 3.65
N ASP A 74 16.16 -35.62 3.84
CA ASP A 74 16.45 -36.27 5.14
C ASP A 74 17.44 -35.47 6.02
N THR A 75 17.71 -34.22 5.65
CA THR A 75 18.55 -33.27 6.39
C THR A 75 17.69 -32.12 6.89
N GLU A 76 18.01 -31.60 8.07
CA GLU A 76 17.35 -30.49 8.82
C GLU A 76 17.33 -29.14 8.07
N ASN A 77 16.97 -29.11 6.79
CA ASN A 77 16.82 -27.89 6.01
C ASN A 77 15.52 -27.20 6.38
N ASN A 78 15.59 -26.51 7.50
CA ASN A 78 14.58 -25.67 8.07
C ASN A 78 14.65 -24.28 7.42
N PHE A 79 13.57 -23.88 6.75
CA PHE A 79 13.47 -22.59 6.11
C PHE A 79 12.89 -21.55 7.07
N ARG A 80 13.35 -20.30 6.91
CA ARG A 80 12.75 -19.18 7.61
C ARG A 80 11.35 -18.90 7.06
N GLY A 81 10.48 -18.41 7.93
CA GLY A 81 9.12 -18.01 7.59
C GLY A 81 8.70 -16.71 8.28
N ALA A 82 7.40 -16.54 8.47
CA ALA A 82 6.80 -15.34 9.07
C ALA A 82 7.21 -14.02 8.39
N PHE A 83 7.47 -14.03 7.08
CA PHE A 83 7.59 -12.79 6.30
C PHE A 83 6.24 -12.07 6.36
N PHE A 84 6.24 -10.80 6.78
CA PHE A 84 5.03 -10.05 7.15
C PHE A 84 4.14 -10.75 8.19
N GLY A 85 4.74 -11.58 9.04
CA GLY A 85 4.01 -12.42 9.98
C GLY A 85 3.12 -13.48 9.32
N GLN A 86 3.38 -13.88 8.07
CA GLN A 86 2.56 -14.84 7.35
C GLN A 86 3.36 -15.84 6.48
N SER A 87 4.24 -15.38 5.58
CA SER A 87 4.88 -16.21 4.54
C SER A 87 3.88 -16.99 3.66
N SER A 88 3.02 -16.27 2.96
CA SER A 88 1.87 -16.83 2.21
C SER A 88 2.19 -17.51 0.86
N PHE A 89 3.45 -17.62 0.45
CA PHE A 89 3.83 -18.41 -0.73
C PHE A 89 4.02 -19.91 -0.39
N ALA A 90 3.02 -20.47 0.27
CA ALA A 90 2.94 -21.88 0.67
C ALA A 90 1.48 -22.32 0.76
N GLU A 91 1.21 -23.61 0.60
CA GLU A 91 -0.14 -24.20 0.75
C GLU A 91 -0.68 -24.02 2.19
N LEU A 92 0.20 -24.12 3.18
CA LEU A 92 -0.08 -23.79 4.58
C LEU A 92 0.84 -22.67 5.05
N ALA A 93 0.26 -21.64 5.67
CA ALA A 93 0.99 -20.50 6.23
C ALA A 93 0.75 -20.39 7.74
N VAL A 94 1.82 -20.18 8.51
CA VAL A 94 1.72 -19.88 9.94
C VAL A 94 1.64 -18.37 10.11
N ALA A 95 0.41 -17.86 10.23
CA ALA A 95 0.16 -16.44 10.43
C ALA A 95 0.21 -16.04 11.92
N LYS A 96 0.74 -14.85 12.20
CA LYS A 96 0.70 -14.23 13.53
C LYS A 96 -0.65 -13.55 13.73
N GLU A 97 -1.23 -13.70 14.91
CA GLU A 97 -2.59 -13.19 15.18
C GLU A 97 -2.78 -11.72 14.78
N SER A 98 -1.79 -10.86 15.02
CA SER A 98 -1.88 -9.43 14.68
C SER A 98 -1.92 -9.12 13.19
N SER A 99 -1.50 -10.06 12.32
CA SER A 99 -1.59 -9.91 10.85
C SER A 99 -2.86 -10.54 10.29
N VAL A 100 -3.68 -11.21 11.10
CA VAL A 100 -4.91 -11.88 10.67
C VAL A 100 -6.08 -10.92 10.76
N VAL A 101 -6.82 -10.77 9.65
CA VAL A 101 -8.10 -10.08 9.61
C VAL A 101 -9.19 -11.07 9.26
N ASN A 102 -10.10 -11.31 10.21
CA ASN A 102 -11.26 -12.19 10.02
C ASN A 102 -12.32 -11.50 9.16
N VAL A 103 -12.64 -12.12 8.02
CA VAL A 103 -13.58 -11.60 7.03
C VAL A 103 -14.72 -12.55 6.75
N SER A 104 -14.94 -13.58 7.59
CA SER A 104 -15.98 -14.60 7.40
C SER A 104 -17.38 -14.01 7.15
N HIS A 105 -17.68 -12.85 7.75
CA HIS A 105 -18.97 -12.17 7.62
C HIS A 105 -19.04 -11.17 6.45
N LEU A 106 -17.96 -11.02 5.69
CA LEU A 106 -17.81 -10.02 4.62
C LEU A 106 -17.65 -10.65 3.23
N ILE A 107 -17.26 -11.93 3.18
CA ILE A 107 -17.16 -12.70 1.96
C ILE A 107 -18.46 -13.47 1.69
N LYS A 108 -18.76 -13.70 0.41
CA LYS A 108 -19.89 -14.52 -0.05
C LYS A 108 -19.47 -15.97 -0.24
N ASP A 109 -18.26 -16.17 -0.75
CA ASP A 109 -17.66 -17.46 -1.04
C ASP A 109 -16.12 -17.36 -0.98
N GLU A 110 -15.44 -18.50 -1.06
CA GLU A 110 -13.97 -18.58 -0.99
C GLU A 110 -13.27 -17.96 -2.21
N GLU A 111 -13.94 -17.80 -3.36
CA GLU A 111 -13.32 -17.19 -4.55
C GLU A 111 -13.03 -15.70 -4.32
N GLU A 112 -13.85 -15.03 -3.52
CA GLU A 112 -13.62 -13.63 -3.15
C GLU A 112 -12.37 -13.42 -2.32
N LEU A 113 -11.90 -14.43 -1.58
CA LEU A 113 -10.63 -14.35 -0.86
C LEU A 113 -9.46 -14.11 -1.83
N LYS A 114 -9.51 -14.72 -3.02
CA LYS A 114 -8.49 -14.55 -4.06
C LYS A 114 -8.45 -13.12 -4.59
N ILE A 115 -9.63 -12.48 -4.73
CA ILE A 115 -9.75 -11.09 -5.17
C ILE A 115 -9.28 -10.12 -4.08
N PHE A 116 -9.56 -10.46 -2.81
CA PHE A 116 -9.31 -9.58 -1.68
C PHE A 116 -7.93 -9.74 -1.03
N ALA A 117 -7.14 -10.76 -1.41
CA ALA A 117 -5.81 -10.99 -0.85
C ALA A 117 -4.91 -9.73 -0.86
N PRO A 118 -4.87 -8.90 -1.94
CA PRO A 118 -4.04 -7.69 -1.97
C PRO A 118 -4.52 -6.54 -1.07
N LEU A 119 -5.71 -6.64 -0.46
CA LEU A 119 -6.17 -5.70 0.57
C LEU A 119 -5.24 -5.68 1.78
N GLY A 120 -4.50 -6.76 2.03
CA GLY A 120 -3.56 -6.88 3.15
C GLY A 120 -2.26 -6.07 3.01
N CYS A 121 -1.96 -5.51 1.84
CA CYS A 121 -0.73 -4.73 1.61
C CYS A 121 -0.95 -3.62 0.57
N GLY A 122 -0.78 -3.90 -0.73
CA GLY A 122 -0.68 -2.86 -1.75
C GLY A 122 -1.95 -2.00 -1.86
N PHE A 123 -3.12 -2.61 -1.73
CA PHE A 123 -4.37 -1.87 -1.90
C PHE A 123 -4.68 -0.99 -0.68
N GLN A 124 -4.52 -1.49 0.55
CA GLN A 124 -4.68 -0.62 1.74
C GLN A 124 -3.64 0.49 1.75
N THR A 125 -2.43 0.24 1.23
CA THR A 125 -1.38 1.24 1.15
C THR A 125 -1.81 2.41 0.28
N GLY A 126 -2.32 2.15 -0.93
CA GLY A 126 -2.78 3.19 -1.83
C GLY A 126 -3.96 3.97 -1.26
N ALA A 127 -5.01 3.26 -0.83
CA ALA A 127 -6.21 3.87 -0.30
C ALA A 127 -5.96 4.65 1.00
N GLY A 128 -5.27 4.02 1.95
CA GLY A 128 -4.93 4.62 3.24
C GLY A 128 -3.99 5.80 3.13
N THR A 129 -3.09 5.83 2.12
CA THR A 129 -2.25 7.01 1.91
C THR A 129 -3.08 8.25 1.54
N VAL A 130 -4.14 8.08 0.74
CA VAL A 130 -5.05 9.19 0.40
C VAL A 130 -5.96 9.54 1.58
N ASP A 131 -6.52 8.54 2.24
CA ASP A 131 -7.53 8.70 3.28
C ASP A 131 -6.95 9.07 4.65
N ASN A 132 -6.01 8.27 5.15
CA ASN A 132 -5.49 8.38 6.51
C ASN A 132 -4.29 9.35 6.57
N VAL A 133 -3.37 9.24 5.61
CA VAL A 133 -2.10 9.98 5.66
C VAL A 133 -2.25 11.39 5.11
N ALA A 134 -2.75 11.51 3.88
CA ALA A 134 -2.98 12.82 3.26
C ALA A 134 -4.21 13.52 3.83
N ALA A 135 -5.18 12.76 4.36
CA ALA A 135 -6.49 13.24 4.75
C ALA A 135 -7.16 14.04 3.62
N ALA A 136 -7.06 13.52 2.40
CA ALA A 136 -7.50 14.22 1.20
C ALA A 136 -9.02 14.48 1.22
N THR A 137 -9.39 15.65 0.70
CA THR A 137 -10.75 16.18 0.67
C THR A 137 -11.13 16.58 -0.74
N ASN A 138 -12.40 16.99 -0.92
CA ASN A 138 -12.87 17.49 -2.21
C ASN A 138 -12.21 18.80 -2.69
N LYS A 139 -11.40 19.45 -1.84
CA LYS A 139 -10.63 20.64 -2.21
C LYS A 139 -9.27 20.29 -2.83
N ASP A 140 -8.84 19.03 -2.70
CA ASP A 140 -7.48 18.64 -3.02
C ASP A 140 -7.28 18.32 -4.50
N THR A 141 -6.11 18.70 -5.00
CA THR A 141 -5.55 18.20 -6.26
C THR A 141 -4.55 17.12 -5.91
N VAL A 142 -4.86 15.88 -6.29
CA VAL A 142 -4.04 14.71 -6.03
C VAL A 142 -3.26 14.31 -7.28
N VAL A 143 -1.93 14.26 -7.17
CA VAL A 143 -1.03 13.68 -8.18
C VAL A 143 -0.54 12.34 -7.67
N VAL A 144 -0.67 11.29 -8.48
CA VAL A 144 -0.14 9.95 -8.19
C VAL A 144 0.95 9.63 -9.20
N LEU A 145 2.19 9.52 -8.71
CA LEU A 145 3.34 9.11 -9.51
C LEU A 145 3.43 7.58 -9.48
N GLY A 146 3.34 6.95 -10.65
CA GLY A 146 3.26 5.51 -10.81
C GLY A 146 1.82 5.00 -10.72
N LEU A 147 1.41 4.22 -11.72
CA LEU A 147 0.07 3.63 -11.81
C LEU A 147 0.12 2.10 -11.76
N GLY A 148 0.93 1.57 -10.82
CA GLY A 148 0.86 0.17 -10.39
C GLY A 148 -0.36 -0.10 -9.50
N GLY A 149 -0.40 -1.26 -8.83
CA GLY A 149 -1.52 -1.63 -7.95
C GLY A 149 -1.79 -0.58 -6.86
N VAL A 150 -0.74 -0.14 -6.15
CA VAL A 150 -0.82 0.92 -5.13
C VAL A 150 -1.37 2.22 -5.74
N GLY A 151 -0.75 2.70 -6.82
CA GLY A 151 -1.11 3.98 -7.44
C GLY A 151 -2.53 4.00 -8.00
N LEU A 152 -2.97 2.92 -8.67
CA LEU A 152 -4.34 2.82 -9.18
C LEU A 152 -5.38 2.79 -8.05
N VAL A 153 -5.05 2.18 -6.90
CA VAL A 153 -5.93 2.25 -5.73
C VAL A 153 -5.93 3.64 -5.09
N SER A 154 -4.80 4.36 -5.10
CA SER A 154 -4.78 5.78 -4.71
C SER A 154 -5.68 6.64 -5.61
N ILE A 155 -5.71 6.39 -6.93
CA ILE A 155 -6.64 7.09 -7.85
C ILE A 155 -8.09 6.82 -7.45
N MET A 156 -8.46 5.57 -7.20
CA MET A 156 -9.82 5.21 -6.77
C MET A 156 -10.18 5.85 -5.42
N ALA A 157 -9.24 5.89 -4.46
CA ALA A 157 -9.44 6.53 -3.17
C ALA A 157 -9.59 8.05 -3.28
N ALA A 158 -8.84 8.71 -4.16
CA ALA A 158 -9.01 10.14 -4.43
C ALA A 158 -10.40 10.43 -5.06
N LYS A 159 -10.87 9.54 -5.94
CA LYS A 159 -12.24 9.60 -6.49
C LYS A 159 -13.29 9.44 -5.40
N LEU A 160 -13.11 8.48 -4.50
CA LEU A 160 -13.97 8.26 -3.32
C LEU A 160 -14.09 9.52 -2.45
N LYS A 161 -13.02 10.31 -2.32
CA LYS A 161 -12.99 11.59 -1.59
C LYS A 161 -13.52 12.78 -2.40
N ASN A 162 -13.91 12.56 -3.65
CA ASN A 162 -14.35 13.60 -4.60
C ASN A 162 -13.30 14.71 -4.77
N CYS A 163 -12.01 14.37 -4.77
CA CYS A 163 -10.92 15.34 -4.97
C CYS A 163 -11.14 16.17 -6.24
N LYS A 164 -10.83 17.47 -6.17
CA LYS A 164 -11.05 18.46 -7.24
C LYS A 164 -10.41 18.03 -8.56
N ALA A 165 -9.17 17.53 -8.50
CA ALA A 165 -8.45 16.99 -9.63
C ALA A 165 -7.64 15.77 -9.18
N ILE A 166 -7.60 14.76 -10.03
CA ILE A 166 -6.92 13.48 -9.81
C ILE A 166 -6.06 13.23 -11.04
N ILE A 167 -4.75 13.31 -10.88
CA ILE A 167 -3.77 13.29 -11.97
C ILE A 167 -2.89 12.05 -11.82
N GLY A 168 -2.98 11.12 -12.78
CA GLY A 168 -2.14 9.92 -12.81
C GLY A 168 -0.92 10.09 -13.72
N VAL A 169 0.27 9.70 -13.26
CA VAL A 169 1.51 9.79 -14.04
C VAL A 169 2.13 8.41 -14.17
N ASP A 170 2.31 7.92 -15.40
CA ASP A 170 2.98 6.65 -15.70
C ASP A 170 3.55 6.71 -17.13
N ARG A 171 4.36 5.72 -17.51
CA ARG A 171 4.92 5.58 -18.86
C ARG A 171 4.17 4.57 -19.73
N LEU A 172 3.28 3.77 -19.15
CA LEU A 172 2.58 2.69 -19.85
C LEU A 172 1.18 3.17 -20.26
N PRO A 173 0.88 3.29 -21.58
CA PRO A 173 -0.41 3.77 -22.06
C PRO A 173 -1.61 3.01 -21.49
N GLY A 174 -1.52 1.67 -21.39
CA GLY A 174 -2.60 0.85 -20.83
C GLY A 174 -2.92 1.16 -19.36
N ARG A 175 -1.93 1.59 -18.56
CA ARG A 175 -2.17 2.01 -17.17
C ARG A 175 -2.81 3.38 -17.07
N LEU A 176 -2.47 4.28 -18.00
CA LEU A 176 -3.08 5.62 -18.08
C LEU A 176 -4.56 5.52 -18.46
N GLU A 177 -4.91 4.69 -19.44
CA GLU A 177 -6.31 4.45 -19.80
C GLU A 177 -7.09 3.80 -18.66
N LEU A 178 -6.52 2.79 -18.00
CA LEU A 178 -7.14 2.18 -16.83
C LEU A 178 -7.33 3.21 -15.69
N ALA A 179 -6.35 4.10 -15.45
CA ALA A 179 -6.49 5.14 -14.44
C ALA A 179 -7.66 6.09 -14.73
N LYS A 180 -7.89 6.47 -15.99
CA LYS A 180 -9.07 7.27 -16.38
C LYS A 180 -10.37 6.54 -16.02
N GLU A 181 -10.49 5.26 -16.38
CA GLU A 181 -11.66 4.46 -16.03
C GLU A 181 -11.90 4.40 -14.51
N LEU A 182 -10.81 4.34 -13.74
CA LEU A 182 -10.84 4.21 -12.28
C LEU A 182 -11.04 5.54 -11.54
N GLY A 183 -10.93 6.70 -12.21
CA GLY A 183 -11.22 8.00 -11.60
C GLY A 183 -10.26 9.13 -11.88
N ALA A 184 -9.16 8.89 -12.58
CA ALA A 184 -8.24 9.96 -12.95
C ALA A 184 -8.95 10.96 -13.87
N THR A 185 -8.94 12.23 -13.48
CA THR A 185 -9.44 13.34 -14.29
C THR A 185 -8.46 13.71 -15.41
N HIS A 186 -7.17 13.51 -15.16
CA HIS A 186 -6.08 13.79 -16.09
C HIS A 186 -5.04 12.67 -15.98
N VAL A 187 -4.28 12.48 -17.05
CA VAL A 187 -3.14 11.57 -17.06
C VAL A 187 -1.97 12.18 -17.81
N ILE A 188 -0.75 11.87 -17.40
CA ILE A 188 0.49 12.35 -18.01
C ILE A 188 1.33 11.14 -18.39
N ASN A 189 1.70 11.04 -19.68
CA ASN A 189 2.53 9.95 -20.19
C ASN A 189 4.00 10.34 -20.21
N THR A 190 4.81 9.72 -19.36
CA THR A 190 6.26 9.99 -19.29
C THR A 190 7.10 9.17 -20.26
N SER A 191 6.48 8.36 -21.13
CA SER A 191 7.22 7.71 -22.24
C SER A 191 7.58 8.69 -23.35
N ASP A 192 6.86 9.80 -23.44
CA ASP A 192 7.18 10.90 -24.34
C ASP A 192 8.33 11.72 -23.76
N LYS A 193 9.40 11.87 -24.53
CA LYS A 193 10.65 12.51 -24.07
C LYS A 193 10.53 14.02 -23.96
N ASP A 194 9.53 14.61 -24.63
CA ASP A 194 9.30 16.05 -24.61
C ASP A 194 8.38 16.49 -23.46
N VAL A 195 7.81 15.52 -22.72
CA VAL A 195 6.92 15.78 -21.59
C VAL A 195 7.70 16.23 -20.36
N ASP A 196 7.36 17.43 -19.89
CA ASP A 196 7.81 17.98 -18.62
C ASP A 196 6.65 17.89 -17.61
N VAL A 197 6.74 16.89 -16.72
CA VAL A 197 5.68 16.57 -15.74
C VAL A 197 5.33 17.78 -14.88
N ALA A 198 6.30 18.59 -14.48
CA ALA A 198 6.05 19.76 -13.64
C ALA A 198 5.27 20.83 -14.40
N LYS A 199 5.58 21.06 -15.69
CA LYS A 199 4.83 22.00 -16.53
C LYS A 199 3.41 21.53 -16.82
N GLU A 200 3.21 20.25 -17.11
CA GLU A 200 1.88 19.67 -17.32
C GLU A 200 1.01 19.83 -16.07
N ILE A 201 1.56 19.54 -14.90
CA ILE A 201 0.84 19.72 -13.62
C ILE A 201 0.57 21.21 -13.37
N ALA A 202 1.52 22.10 -13.64
CA ALA A 202 1.30 23.54 -13.52
C ALA A 202 0.15 24.00 -14.44
N ALA A 203 0.07 23.52 -15.69
CA ALA A 203 -1.01 23.85 -16.60
C ALA A 203 -2.38 23.35 -16.09
N ILE A 204 -2.46 22.14 -15.55
CA ILE A 204 -3.70 21.57 -14.98
C ILE A 204 -4.14 22.31 -13.71
N THR A 205 -3.20 22.92 -12.98
CA THR A 205 -3.43 23.50 -11.66
C THR A 205 -3.39 25.03 -11.62
N ASP A 206 -3.44 25.68 -12.78
CA ASP A 206 -3.30 27.14 -12.93
C ASP A 206 -2.04 27.69 -12.23
N GLY A 207 -0.95 26.93 -12.27
CA GLY A 207 0.33 27.24 -11.65
C GLY A 207 0.42 27.01 -10.14
N ASN A 208 -0.66 26.59 -9.48
CA ASN A 208 -0.68 26.40 -8.03
C ASN A 208 0.06 25.14 -7.56
N GLY A 209 0.20 24.15 -8.45
CA GLY A 209 0.71 22.83 -8.10
C GLY A 209 -0.32 21.94 -7.41
N SER A 210 0.09 20.72 -7.05
CA SER A 210 -0.76 19.76 -6.33
C SER A 210 -0.80 20.05 -4.82
N SER A 211 -1.94 19.81 -4.17
CA SER A 211 -2.01 19.84 -2.70
C SER A 211 -1.57 18.52 -2.08
N VAL A 212 -1.71 17.41 -2.81
CA VAL A 212 -1.24 16.08 -2.41
C VAL A 212 -0.51 15.44 -3.58
N THR A 213 0.73 15.02 -3.37
CA THR A 213 1.52 14.23 -4.32
C THR A 213 1.91 12.93 -3.65
N ILE A 214 1.61 11.80 -4.28
CA ILE A 214 1.92 10.46 -3.77
C ILE A 214 2.89 9.79 -4.73
N ASP A 215 4.11 9.52 -4.27
CA ASP A 215 5.05 8.71 -5.03
C ASP A 215 4.85 7.23 -4.70
N THR A 216 4.49 6.45 -5.72
CA THR A 216 4.41 4.98 -5.66
C THR A 216 5.49 4.29 -6.48
N THR A 217 6.46 5.06 -7.01
CA THR A 217 7.51 4.53 -7.91
C THR A 217 8.83 4.27 -7.21
N GLY A 218 9.21 5.05 -6.19
CA GLY A 218 10.57 5.07 -5.65
C GLY A 218 11.60 5.66 -6.64
N ASN A 219 11.16 6.24 -7.76
CA ASN A 219 12.05 6.83 -8.76
C ASN A 219 12.47 8.24 -8.33
N MET A 220 13.78 8.45 -8.17
CA MET A 220 14.31 9.70 -7.64
C MET A 220 14.09 10.92 -8.55
N ASP A 221 13.99 10.74 -9.86
CA ASP A 221 13.74 11.87 -10.77
C ASP A 221 12.29 12.35 -10.65
N LEU A 222 11.34 11.41 -10.55
CA LEU A 222 9.93 11.72 -10.26
C LEU A 222 9.73 12.31 -8.87
N ILE A 223 10.44 11.80 -7.86
CA ILE A 223 10.40 12.36 -6.49
C ILE A 223 10.90 13.82 -6.48
N ARG A 224 12.01 14.11 -7.19
CA ARG A 224 12.53 15.48 -7.32
C ARG A 224 11.56 16.40 -8.05
N ALA A 225 11.00 15.96 -9.17
CA ALA A 225 9.95 16.71 -9.86
C ALA A 225 8.73 16.94 -8.93
N GLY A 226 8.35 15.93 -8.15
CA GLY A 226 7.30 16.01 -7.13
C GLY A 226 7.53 17.12 -6.11
N MET A 227 8.76 17.31 -5.65
CA MET A 227 9.11 18.41 -4.75
C MET A 227 8.89 19.79 -5.39
N GLU A 228 9.12 19.91 -6.69
CA GLU A 228 8.97 21.15 -7.44
C GLU A 228 7.49 21.49 -7.66
N PHE A 229 6.71 20.57 -8.23
CA PHE A 229 5.32 20.83 -8.61
C PHE A 229 4.32 20.69 -7.46
N THR A 230 4.69 20.10 -6.32
CA THR A 230 3.84 20.15 -5.13
C THR A 230 3.67 21.62 -4.74
N GLY A 231 2.43 22.05 -4.55
CA GLY A 231 2.07 23.42 -4.27
C GLY A 231 2.49 23.90 -2.87
N SER A 232 2.30 25.20 -2.62
CA SER A 232 2.50 25.75 -1.28
C SER A 232 1.53 25.12 -0.29
N ARG A 233 2.02 24.77 0.90
CA ARG A 233 1.31 23.99 1.95
C ARG A 233 0.86 22.60 1.49
N GLY A 234 1.30 22.14 0.33
CA GLY A 234 1.03 20.79 -0.16
C GLY A 234 1.89 19.73 0.54
N GLN A 235 1.53 18.47 0.29
CA GLN A 235 2.20 17.31 0.86
C GLN A 235 2.80 16.45 -0.25
N LEU A 236 4.07 16.07 -0.10
CA LEU A 236 4.71 15.01 -0.88
C LEU A 236 4.86 13.77 0.01
N ILE A 237 4.21 12.68 -0.39
CA ILE A 237 4.13 11.45 0.40
C ILE A 237 4.86 10.31 -0.33
N PHE A 238 5.84 9.72 0.34
CA PHE A 238 6.60 8.58 -0.18
C PHE A 238 5.97 7.25 0.22
N VAL A 239 5.64 6.44 -0.79
CA VAL A 239 5.15 5.06 -0.64
C VAL A 239 6.07 4.09 -1.36
N GLY A 240 6.52 4.45 -2.56
CA GLY A 240 7.47 3.66 -3.33
C GLY A 240 8.82 3.55 -2.59
N VAL A 241 9.44 2.39 -2.67
CA VAL A 241 10.73 2.13 -2.02
C VAL A 241 11.86 2.52 -2.98
N PRO A 242 12.65 3.57 -2.69
CA PRO A 242 13.78 3.97 -3.53
C PRO A 242 15.00 3.03 -3.30
N PRO A 243 16.09 3.20 -4.07
CA PRO A 243 17.36 2.55 -3.77
C PRO A 243 17.80 2.80 -2.31
N PRO A 244 18.47 1.85 -1.64
CA PRO A 244 18.80 1.95 -0.21
C PRO A 244 19.66 3.16 0.19
N ASP A 245 20.45 3.69 -0.73
CA ASP A 245 21.36 4.84 -0.56
C ASP A 245 20.79 6.14 -1.14
N ALA A 246 19.53 6.14 -1.57
CA ALA A 246 18.90 7.32 -2.16
C ALA A 246 18.79 8.48 -1.17
N LEU A 247 19.19 9.68 -1.61
CA LEU A 247 19.12 10.91 -0.83
C LEU A 247 18.31 11.97 -1.57
N LEU A 248 17.51 12.73 -0.81
CA LEU A 248 16.75 13.88 -1.30
C LEU A 248 17.32 15.18 -0.71
N ASN A 249 17.92 16.00 -1.56
CA ASN A 249 18.38 17.33 -1.17
C ASN A 249 17.23 18.33 -1.30
N VAL A 250 17.03 19.14 -0.28
CA VAL A 250 15.96 20.15 -0.22
C VAL A 250 16.56 21.54 -0.10
N HIS A 251 16.14 22.46 -0.97
CA HIS A 251 16.53 23.87 -0.84
C HIS A 251 15.77 24.53 0.31
N ILE A 252 16.46 24.75 1.44
CA ILE A 252 15.83 25.09 2.73
C ILE A 252 15.02 26.40 2.68
N ILE A 253 15.51 27.43 1.99
CA ILE A 253 14.78 28.72 1.90
C ILE A 253 13.45 28.52 1.16
N THR A 254 13.46 27.82 0.03
CA THR A 254 12.24 27.55 -0.76
C THR A 254 11.28 26.65 0.01
N PHE A 255 11.79 25.64 0.72
CA PHE A 255 10.98 24.75 1.53
C PHE A 255 10.29 25.49 2.68
N LEU A 256 11.03 26.34 3.39
CA LEU A 256 10.50 27.20 4.45
C LEU A 256 9.42 28.14 3.92
N GLN A 257 9.66 28.80 2.79
CA GLN A 257 8.72 29.77 2.19
C GLN A 257 7.44 29.12 1.68
N THR A 258 7.52 27.89 1.15
CA THR A 258 6.36 27.18 0.61
C THR A 258 5.56 26.46 1.68
N GLY A 259 6.13 26.20 2.87
CA GLY A 259 5.46 25.50 3.96
C GLY A 259 5.01 24.08 3.60
N LYS A 260 5.72 23.42 2.67
CA LYS A 260 5.43 22.05 2.23
C LYS A 260 5.67 21.03 3.34
N THR A 261 5.01 19.89 3.24
CA THR A 261 5.28 18.72 4.08
C THR A 261 5.85 17.58 3.22
N ILE A 262 6.88 16.91 3.74
CA ILE A 262 7.40 15.66 3.18
C ILE A 262 7.19 14.59 4.24
N ARG A 263 6.58 13.46 3.87
CA ARG A 263 6.33 12.36 4.82
C ARG A 263 6.39 11.00 4.13
N GLY A 264 6.81 9.97 4.86
CA GLY A 264 6.66 8.58 4.41
C GLY A 264 5.30 7.98 4.81
N SER A 265 4.82 7.01 4.05
CA SER A 265 3.65 6.20 4.34
C SER A 265 4.02 4.73 4.25
N ILE A 266 3.87 4.01 5.36
CA ILE A 266 3.97 2.55 5.42
C ILE A 266 2.54 2.03 5.54
N GLU A 267 2.15 1.11 4.65
CA GLU A 267 0.84 0.42 4.72
C GLU A 267 -0.37 1.38 4.77
N GLY A 268 -0.21 2.60 4.25
CA GLY A 268 -1.26 3.64 4.27
C GLY A 268 -1.61 4.14 5.68
N ASP A 269 -0.72 3.90 6.66
CA ASP A 269 -0.97 4.12 8.10
C ASP A 269 -2.31 3.52 8.55
N ALA A 270 -2.68 2.39 7.93
CA ALA A 270 -3.96 1.73 8.17
C ALA A 270 -3.91 0.88 9.44
N THR A 271 -5.05 0.75 10.10
CA THR A 271 -5.32 -0.35 11.03
C THR A 271 -6.05 -1.46 10.24
N PRO A 272 -5.38 -2.58 9.87
CA PRO A 272 -5.94 -3.55 8.92
C PRO A 272 -7.30 -4.11 9.32
N SER A 273 -7.49 -4.40 10.61
CA SER A 273 -8.75 -4.94 11.17
C SER A 273 -9.95 -4.00 11.01
N LYS A 274 -9.72 -2.72 10.76
CA LYS A 274 -10.77 -1.72 10.46
C LYS A 274 -10.83 -1.40 8.98
N TYR A 275 -9.66 -1.22 8.36
CA TYR A 275 -9.57 -0.66 7.02
C TYR A 275 -9.91 -1.69 5.92
N ILE A 276 -9.49 -2.95 6.08
CA ILE A 276 -9.83 -4.01 5.12
C ILE A 276 -11.35 -4.22 5.02
N PRO A 277 -12.10 -4.35 6.14
CA PRO A 277 -13.57 -4.38 6.08
C PRO A 277 -14.20 -3.19 5.34
N GLN A 278 -13.70 -1.98 5.57
CA GLN A 278 -14.17 -0.78 4.91
C GLN A 278 -13.92 -0.82 3.39
N MET A 279 -12.76 -1.31 2.96
CA MET A 279 -12.44 -1.48 1.54
C MET A 279 -13.32 -2.53 0.86
N ILE A 280 -13.60 -3.65 1.54
CA ILE A 280 -14.57 -4.64 1.05
C ILE A 280 -15.94 -3.99 0.87
N GLN A 281 -16.39 -3.17 1.83
CA GLN A 281 -17.65 -2.43 1.70
C GLN A 281 -17.63 -1.50 0.48
N TRP A 282 -16.57 -0.72 0.26
CA TRP A 282 -16.48 0.14 -0.93
C TRP A 282 -16.49 -0.65 -2.24
N TYR A 283 -15.90 -1.84 -2.26
CA TYR A 283 -15.99 -2.76 -3.39
C TYR A 283 -17.44 -3.20 -3.64
N ARG A 284 -18.18 -3.59 -2.58
CA ARG A 284 -19.62 -3.94 -2.68
C ARG A 284 -20.48 -2.81 -3.20
N GLU A 285 -20.17 -1.58 -2.81
CA GLU A 285 -20.85 -0.37 -3.26
C GLU A 285 -20.46 0.06 -4.68
N GLY A 286 -19.56 -0.68 -5.34
CA GLY A 286 -19.06 -0.37 -6.69
C GLY A 286 -18.14 0.86 -6.74
N LYS A 287 -17.69 1.36 -5.59
CA LYS A 287 -16.86 2.57 -5.48
C LYS A 287 -15.36 2.28 -5.51
N LEU A 288 -14.96 1.04 -5.24
CA LEU A 288 -13.57 0.58 -5.29
C LEU A 288 -13.46 -0.72 -6.11
N PRO A 289 -13.58 -0.68 -7.46
CA PRO A 289 -13.60 -1.87 -8.33
C PRO A 289 -12.20 -2.50 -8.48
N ILE A 290 -11.68 -3.06 -7.39
CA ILE A 290 -10.35 -3.66 -7.29
C ILE A 290 -10.17 -4.92 -8.16
N ASP A 291 -11.27 -5.59 -8.52
CA ASP A 291 -11.28 -6.75 -9.41
C ASP A 291 -10.68 -6.43 -10.79
N LYS A 292 -10.80 -5.18 -11.25
CA LYS A 292 -10.13 -4.69 -12.48
C LYS A 292 -8.60 -4.76 -12.44
N LEU A 293 -8.01 -4.87 -11.24
CA LEU A 293 -6.57 -4.96 -11.04
C LEU A 293 -6.07 -6.41 -10.88
N ILE A 294 -6.97 -7.38 -10.75
CA ILE A 294 -6.64 -8.77 -10.47
C ILE A 294 -6.59 -9.58 -11.77
N LYS A 295 -5.59 -10.47 -11.87
CA LYS A 295 -5.48 -11.47 -12.94
C LYS A 295 -5.12 -12.82 -12.34
N PHE A 296 -5.77 -13.87 -12.83
CA PHE A 296 -5.46 -15.25 -12.49
C PHE A 296 -4.72 -15.90 -13.66
N TYR A 297 -3.73 -16.72 -13.36
CA TYR A 297 -2.86 -17.40 -14.32
C TYR A 297 -2.62 -18.85 -13.91
#